data_AF-A0A356IBN1-F1
#
_entry.id   AF-A0A356IBN1-F1
#
_cell.length_a   1.000
_cell.length_b   1.000
_cell.length_c   1.000
_cell.angle_alpha   90.00
_cell.angle_beta   90.00
_cell.angle_gamma   90.00
#
_symmetry.space_group_name_H-M   'P 1'
#
loop_
_entity.id
_entity.type
_entity.pdbx_description
1 polymer ?
#
loop_
_entity_poly.entity_id
_entity_poly.type
_entity_poly.pdbx_seq_one_letter_code
_entity_poly.pdbx_strand_id
1 'polypeptide(L)' 'MDAMSQLKKAYDEKGYVICDSLLPMTVVEELQEVTDKIVNAGAALTASDEVYEILDDLETKQSRIERIKSPHTV' A
#
# COMPACT_ATOMS: atom_id res chain seq x y z
N MET A 1 -32.94 -3.24 -13.65
CA MET A 1 -31.71 -2.43 -13.61
C MET A 1 -30.60 -3.38 -13.20
N ASP A 2 -29.60 -3.61 -14.06
CA ASP A 2 -28.53 -4.56 -13.74
C ASP A 2 -27.56 -3.98 -12.68
N ALA A 3 -26.76 -4.87 -12.06
CA ALA A 3 -25.82 -4.51 -11.01
C ALA A 3 -24.81 -3.44 -11.46
N MET A 4 -24.37 -3.50 -12.72
CA MET A 4 -23.42 -2.54 -13.29
C MET A 4 -24.02 -1.13 -13.38
N SER A 5 -25.29 -1.04 -13.76
CA SER A 5 -26.05 0.21 -13.82
C SER A 5 -26.23 0.83 -12.43
N GLN A 6 -26.36 0.01 -11.38
CA GLN A 6 -26.43 0.47 -10.01
C GLN A 6 -25.09 0.98 -9.48
N LEU A 7 -23.99 0.27 -9.76
CA LEU A 7 -22.63 0.71 -9.39
C LEU A 7 -22.27 2.01 -10.09
N LYS A 8 -22.58 2.13 -11.39
CA LYS A 8 -22.36 3.36 -12.14
C LYS A 8 -23.13 4.53 -11.52
N LYS A 9 -24.43 4.35 -11.23
CA LYS A 9 -25.24 5.39 -10.59
C LYS A 9 -24.66 5.81 -9.24
N ALA A 10 -24.24 4.85 -8.41
CA ALA A 10 -23.61 5.14 -7.13
C ALA A 10 -22.29 5.92 -7.29
N TYR A 11 -21.47 5.56 -8.28
CA TYR A 11 -20.24 6.28 -8.60
C TYR A 11 -20.54 7.71 -9.08
N ASP A 12 -21.48 7.88 -10.01
CA ASP A 12 -21.85 9.19 -10.55
C ASP A 12 -22.36 10.12 -9.43
N GLU A 13 -23.08 9.59 -8.44
CA GLU A 13 -23.63 10.35 -7.32
C GLU A 13 -22.62 10.63 -6.19
N LYS A 14 -21.72 9.68 -5.89
CA LYS A 14 -20.85 9.74 -4.70
C LYS A 14 -19.36 9.94 -5.00
N GLY A 15 -18.95 9.74 -6.25
CA GLY A 15 -17.54 9.72 -6.68
C GLY A 15 -16.77 8.46 -6.29
N TYR A 16 -17.42 7.46 -5.70
CA TYR A 16 -16.82 6.18 -5.32
C TYR A 16 -17.86 5.05 -5.27
N VAL A 17 -17.37 3.81 -5.22
CA VAL A 17 -18.18 2.60 -5.05
C VAL A 17 -17.52 1.74 -3.98
N ILE A 18 -18.34 1.13 -3.12
CA ILE A 18 -17.88 0.13 -2.16
C ILE A 18 -18.22 -1.25 -2.76
N CYS A 19 -17.19 -2.07 -2.95
CA CYS A 19 -17.33 -3.44 -3.40
C CYS A 19 -16.96 -4.36 -2.24
N ASP A 20 -17.97 -4.90 -1.56
CA ASP A 20 -17.75 -5.86 -0.48
C ASP A 20 -17.13 -7.14 -1.04
N SER A 21 -16.16 -7.71 -0.32
CA SER A 21 -15.50 -8.97 -0.67
C SER A 21 -14.89 -8.99 -2.08
N LEU A 22 -14.38 -7.85 -2.56
CA LEU A 22 -13.75 -7.72 -3.88
C LEU A 22 -12.59 -8.72 -4.07
N LEU A 23 -11.85 -8.97 -2.98
CA LEU A 23 -10.77 -9.95 -2.94
C LEU A 23 -11.11 -11.04 -1.91
N PRO A 24 -10.73 -12.30 -2.16
CA PRO A 24 -10.77 -13.33 -1.13
C PRO A 24 -9.91 -12.92 0.07
N MET A 25 -10.36 -13.25 1.29
CA MET A 25 -9.63 -12.90 2.51
C MET A 25 -8.19 -13.43 2.49
N THR A 26 -7.96 -14.63 1.96
CA THR A 26 -6.61 -15.22 1.83
C THR A 26 -5.67 -14.36 1.00
N VAL A 27 -6.16 -13.72 -0.07
CA VAL A 27 -5.35 -12.82 -0.90
C VAL A 27 -5.00 -11.55 -0.13
N VAL A 28 -5.93 -11.04 0.68
CA VAL A 28 -5.68 -9.86 1.54
C VAL A 28 -4.63 -10.17 2.59
N GLU A 29 -4.71 -11.35 3.23
CA GLU A 29 -3.74 -11.81 4.22
C GLU A 29 -2.33 -11.98 3.63
N GLU A 30 -2.23 -12.58 2.44
CA GLU A 30 -0.94 -12.72 1.72
C GLU A 30 -0.33 -11.36 1.37
N LEU A 31 -1.14 -10.42 0.85
CA LEU A 31 -0.69 -9.06 0.54
C LEU A 31 -0.21 -8.33 1.80
N GLN A 32 -0.92 -8.50 2.91
CA GLN A 32 -0.54 -7.91 4.19
C GLN A 32 0.79 -8.49 4.69
N GLU A 33 0.97 -9.81 4.65
CA GLU A 33 2.20 -10.46 5.09
C GLU A 33 3.42 -9.99 4.28
N VAL A 34 3.30 -9.90 2.95
CA VAL A 34 4.37 -9.41 2.08
C VAL A 34 4.69 -7.93 2.39
N THR A 35 3.65 -7.10 2.56
CA THR A 35 3.82 -5.69 2.89
C THR A 35 4.53 -5.51 4.23
N ASP A 36 4.11 -6.25 5.25
CA ASP A 36 4.69 -6.19 6.59
C ASP A 36 6.17 -6.60 6.58
N LYS A 37 6.54 -7.64 5.82
CA LYS A 37 7.94 -8.04 5.65
C LYS A 37 8.79 -6.91 5.08
N ILE A 38 8.30 -6.25 4.02
CA ILE A 38 9.02 -5.17 3.34
C ILE A 38 9.18 -3.96 4.27
N VAL A 39 8.11 -3.56 4.96
CA VAL A 39 8.12 -2.41 5.87
C VAL A 39 9.03 -2.68 7.06
N ASN A 40 8.92 -3.86 7.69
CA ASN A 40 9.73 -4.21 8.85
C ASN A 40 11.22 -4.29 8.53
N ALA A 41 11.59 -4.78 7.34
CA ALA A 41 12.98 -4.82 6.90
C ALA A 41 13.58 -3.41 6.76
N GLY A 42 12.82 -2.44 6.23
CA GLY A 42 13.28 -1.06 6.12
C GLY A 42 13.14 -0.23 7.41
N ALA A 43 12.26 -0.62 8.35
CA ALA A 43 11.99 0.12 9.58
C ALA A 43 13.21 0.25 10.52
N ALA A 44 14.17 -0.68 10.44
CA ALA A 44 15.41 -0.64 11.20
C ALA A 44 16.50 0.22 10.54
N LEU A 45 16.31 0.68 9.31
CA LEU A 45 17.31 1.42 8.56
C LEU A 45 17.26 2.91 8.92
N THR A 46 18.43 3.44 9.28
CA THR A 46 18.65 4.88 9.51
C THR A 46 19.39 5.56 8.36
N ALA A 47 19.67 4.82 7.29
CA ALA A 47 20.35 5.31 6.09
C ALA A 47 19.92 4.47 4.88
N SER A 48 19.95 5.08 3.70
CA SER A 48 19.62 4.40 2.45
C SER A 48 20.61 3.28 2.14
N ASP A 49 20.12 2.17 1.58
CA ASP A 49 20.93 1.04 1.11
C ASP A 49 20.64 0.72 -0.37
N GLU A 50 20.98 -0.48 -0.86
CA GLU A 50 20.73 -0.86 -2.26
C GLU A 50 19.23 -1.05 -2.58
N VAL A 51 18.40 -1.32 -1.57
CA VAL A 51 16.98 -1.65 -1.71
C VAL A 51 16.08 -0.47 -1.34
N TYR A 52 16.39 0.20 -0.23
CA TYR A 52 15.59 1.24 0.39
C TYR A 52 16.25 2.62 0.23
N GLU A 53 15.42 3.58 -0.12
CA GLU A 53 15.70 5.00 0.02
C GLU A 53 15.07 5.47 1.32
N ILE A 54 15.91 5.93 2.24
CA ILE A 54 15.53 6.44 3.56
C ILE A 54 15.62 7.96 3.54
N LEU A 55 14.51 8.60 3.88
CA LEU A 55 14.42 10.05 4.06
C LEU A 55 14.44 10.37 5.56
N ASP A 56 15.36 11.26 5.94
CA ASP A 56 15.38 11.81 7.27
C ASP A 56 14.33 12.91 7.38
N ASP A 57 13.34 12.68 8.25
CA ASP A 57 12.40 13.72 8.61
C ASP A 57 13.10 14.71 9.56
N LEU A 58 13.40 15.89 9.04
CA LEU A 58 14.10 16.94 9.78
C LEU A 58 13.25 17.54 10.93
N GLU A 59 11.92 17.41 10.87
CA GLU A 59 11.02 17.90 11.93
C GLU A 59 10.86 16.88 13.05
N THR A 60 10.63 15.60 12.71
CA THR A 60 10.41 14.54 13.71
C THR A 60 11.71 13.85 14.17
N LYS A 61 12.83 14.07 13.45
CA LYS A 61 14.11 13.36 13.60
C LYS A 61 13.99 11.84 13.47
N GLN A 62 12.94 11.35 12.82
CA GLN A 62 12.73 9.94 12.56
C GLN A 62 12.97 9.64 11.08
N SER A 63 13.86 8.69 10.80
CA SER A 63 14.09 8.20 9.45
C SER A 63 12.87 7.37 9.01
N ARG A 64 12.43 7.55 7.77
CA ARG A 64 11.35 6.75 7.17
C ARG A 64 11.73 6.28 5.77
N ILE A 65 11.13 5.17 5.35
CA ILE A 65 11.25 4.69 3.97
C ILE A 65 10.55 5.71 3.05
N GLU A 66 11.28 6.30 2.12
CA GLU A 66 10.72 7.15 1.06
C GLU A 66 10.30 6.29 -0.14
N ARG A 67 11.15 5.32 -0.50
CA ARG A 67 10.91 4.48 -1.67
C ARG A 67 11.67 3.16 -1.58
N ILE A 68 11.11 2.11 -2.18
CA ILE A 68 11.83 0.89 -2.56
C ILE A 68 12.39 1.12 -3.97
N LYS A 69 13.71 1.10 -4.13
CA LYS A 69 14.38 1.49 -5.39
C LYS A 69 13.98 0.61 -6.57
N SER A 70 13.81 -0.69 -6.32
CA SER A 70 13.43 -1.70 -7.31
C SER A 70 12.29 -2.57 -6.79
N PRO A 71 11.04 -2.09 -6.81
CA PRO A 71 9.91 -2.78 -6.17
C PRO A 71 9.52 -4.11 -6.84
N HIS A 72 10.01 -4.37 -8.05
CA HIS A 72 9.75 -5.59 -8.79
C HIS A 72 10.78 -6.69 -8.54
N THR A 73 11.85 -6.39 -7.78
CA THR A 73 12.93 -7.35 -7.46
C THR A 73 12.92 -7.79 -6.01
N VAL A 74 12.03 -7.23 -5.20
CA VAL A 74 11.81 -7.58 -3.79
C VAL A 74 10.58 -8.46 -3.64
#